data_AF-A0A2Y9J1U5-F1
#
_entry.id   AF-A0A2Y9J1U5-F1
#
_cell.length_a   1.000
_cell.length_b   1.000
_cell.length_c   1.000
_cell.angle_alpha   90.00
_cell.angle_beta   90.00
_cell.angle_gamma   90.00
#
_symmetry.space_group_name_H-M   'P 1'
#
loop_
_entity.id
_entity.type
_entity.pdbx_description
1 polymer ?
#
loop_
_entity_poly.entity_id
_entity_poly.type
_entity_poly.pdbx_seq_one_letter_code
_entity_poly.pdbx_strand_id
1 'polypeptide(L)'
;MDTQAGSVDEENGRQLGEVELQCGICTKWFTADTFGIDTSSCLPFMTNYSFHCNVCHHSGNTYFLRKQANLKEMCLSALANLTWQSRTQDEHPKTMFSKDKDIIPFIDKYWECMTTRQRPGKMTWPNNIVKTMSKERDVFLVKEHPDPGSKDPEEDYPKFGLLDQDLSNIGPAYDNQKQSSAVSTSGNLNGGIAAGSSGKGRGAKRKQQDGGTTGTTKKARSDPLFSAQRLPPHGYPLEHPFNKDGYRYILAEPDPHAPDPEKLELDCWAGKPIPGDLYRACLYERVLLALHDRAPQLKISDDRLTVIGEKGYSMVRASHGVRKGAWYFEITVDEMPPDTAARLGWSQPLGNLQAPLGYDKFSYSWRSKKGTKFHQSIGKHYSSGYGQGDVLGFYINLPEDTETAKSLPDTYKDKALIKFKSYLYFEEKDFVDKAEKSLKQTPHSEIIFYKNGVNQGVAYKDIFEGVYFPAISLYKSCTVSINFGPCFKYPPKDLTYRPMSDMGWGAVVEHTLADVLYHVETEVDGRRSPPWEP
;
A
#
# COMPACT_ATOMS: atom_id res chain seq x y z
N MET A 1 11.12 -8.65 40.46
CA MET A 1 10.87 -9.51 39.26
C MET A 1 11.16 -8.62 38.10
N ASP A 2 12.41 -8.67 37.67
CA ASP A 2 13.08 -7.47 37.22
C ASP A 2 13.20 -7.53 35.70
N THR A 3 12.62 -6.53 35.04
CA THR A 3 12.68 -6.40 33.59
C THR A 3 14.12 -6.14 33.19
N GLN A 4 14.85 -7.17 32.76
CA GLN A 4 16.22 -7.03 32.29
C GLN A 4 16.25 -6.11 31.07
N ALA A 5 16.73 -4.87 31.28
CA ALA A 5 17.18 -4.03 30.20
C ALA A 5 18.50 -4.63 29.68
N GLY A 6 18.46 -5.26 28.51
CA GLY A 6 19.66 -5.76 27.83
C GLY A 6 20.65 -4.62 27.62
N SER A 7 21.90 -4.80 28.07
CA SER A 7 22.96 -3.81 27.91
C SER A 7 23.28 -3.61 26.42
N VAL A 8 23.65 -2.37 26.07
CA VAL A 8 24.21 -2.07 24.75
C VAL A 8 25.71 -2.27 24.84
N ASP A 9 26.15 -3.51 24.63
CA ASP A 9 27.55 -3.82 24.39
C ASP A 9 27.83 -3.72 22.88
N GLU A 10 28.90 -3.00 22.54
CA GLU A 10 29.44 -2.93 21.18
C GLU A 10 30.34 -4.15 20.91
N GLU A 11 30.65 -4.44 19.65
CA GLU A 11 31.43 -5.62 19.20
C GLU A 11 30.81 -7.03 19.40
N ASN A 12 29.49 -7.20 19.24
CA ASN A 12 28.94 -8.51 18.86
C ASN A 12 28.70 -8.61 17.34
N GLY A 13 29.52 -9.42 16.67
CA GLY A 13 29.27 -9.86 15.29
C GLY A 13 28.13 -10.89 15.21
N ARG A 14 27.71 -11.25 13.99
CA ARG A 14 26.62 -12.21 13.81
C ARG A 14 26.94 -13.59 14.37
N GLN A 15 26.03 -14.12 15.17
CA GLN A 15 26.10 -15.45 15.79
C GLN A 15 25.47 -16.48 14.83
N LEU A 16 26.17 -16.68 13.71
CA LEU A 16 25.73 -17.55 12.62
C LEU A 16 25.48 -18.98 13.14
N GLY A 17 24.37 -19.59 12.71
CA GLY A 17 23.94 -20.91 13.19
C GLY A 17 22.89 -20.88 14.29
N GLU A 18 22.66 -19.74 14.94
CA GLU A 18 21.51 -19.52 15.83
C GLU A 18 20.33 -18.84 15.11
N VAL A 19 19.19 -18.74 15.79
CA VAL A 19 18.02 -18.00 15.28
C VAL A 19 18.24 -16.50 15.51
N GLU A 20 18.98 -15.86 14.62
CA GLU A 20 19.18 -14.42 14.60
C GLU A 20 18.05 -13.68 13.86
N LEU A 21 17.64 -12.52 14.40
CA LEU A 21 16.63 -11.63 13.83
C LEU A 21 17.21 -10.22 13.61
N GLN A 22 17.10 -9.71 12.39
CA GLN A 22 17.50 -8.35 12.04
C GLN A 22 16.32 -7.38 12.24
N CYS A 23 16.55 -6.31 12.99
CA CYS A 23 15.54 -5.27 13.23
C CYS A 23 15.33 -4.40 11.99
N GLY A 24 14.10 -4.33 11.48
CA GLY A 24 13.73 -3.56 10.28
C GLY A 24 13.83 -2.04 10.40
N ILE A 25 14.23 -1.52 11.57
CA ILE A 25 14.34 -0.07 11.85
C ILE A 25 15.80 0.33 12.09
N CYS A 26 16.52 -0.34 12.99
CA CYS A 26 17.92 -0.03 13.30
C CYS A 26 18.95 -0.93 12.59
N THR A 27 18.50 -1.87 11.76
CA THR A 27 19.30 -2.86 11.00
C THR A 27 20.26 -3.75 11.81
N LYS A 28 20.30 -3.62 13.15
CA LYS A 28 21.07 -4.48 14.05
C LYS A 28 20.49 -5.90 14.08
N TRP A 29 21.37 -6.86 14.27
CA TRP A 29 21.06 -8.27 14.51
C TRP A 29 20.99 -8.56 16.00
N PHE A 30 20.14 -9.52 16.38
CA PHE A 30 19.92 -9.98 17.75
C PHE A 30 19.57 -11.47 17.74
N THR A 31 19.94 -12.24 18.76
CA THR A 31 19.39 -13.60 18.94
C THR A 31 17.93 -13.53 19.38
N ALA A 32 17.09 -14.45 18.90
CA ALA A 32 15.66 -14.50 19.24
C ALA A 32 15.42 -14.70 20.76
N ASP A 33 16.28 -15.47 21.42
CA ASP A 33 16.27 -15.74 22.85
C ASP A 33 16.41 -14.46 23.70
N THR A 34 17.17 -13.45 23.21
CA THR A 34 17.30 -12.12 23.85
C THR A 34 15.94 -11.42 24.08
N PHE A 35 14.90 -11.82 23.36
CA PHE A 35 13.54 -11.27 23.49
C PHE A 35 12.48 -12.29 23.90
N GLY A 36 12.87 -13.50 24.30
CA GLY A 36 11.94 -14.57 24.67
C GLY A 36 11.02 -15.01 23.52
N ILE A 37 11.48 -14.89 22.27
CA ILE A 37 10.73 -15.32 21.09
C ILE A 37 10.78 -16.85 21.01
N ASP A 38 9.64 -17.49 20.76
CA ASP A 38 9.56 -18.95 20.55
C ASP A 38 10.31 -19.37 19.27
N THR A 39 11.51 -19.91 19.46
CA THR A 39 12.40 -20.39 18.40
C THR A 39 12.00 -21.76 17.85
N SER A 40 11.05 -22.48 18.46
CA SER A 40 10.64 -23.84 18.06
C SER A 40 10.13 -23.94 16.61
N SER A 41 9.65 -22.82 16.06
CA SER A 41 9.14 -22.71 14.69
C SER A 41 9.97 -21.78 13.78
N CYS A 42 11.23 -21.53 14.16
CA CYS A 42 12.17 -20.68 13.43
C CYS A 42 13.37 -21.49 12.91
N LEU A 43 14.22 -20.87 12.08
CA LEU A 43 15.50 -21.44 11.63
C LEU A 43 16.58 -20.35 11.59
N PRO A 44 17.87 -20.71 11.76
CA PRO A 44 18.98 -19.89 11.31
C PRO A 44 18.83 -19.52 9.82
N PHE A 45 19.33 -18.36 9.42
CA PHE A 45 19.28 -17.87 8.03
C PHE A 45 17.87 -17.80 7.39
N MET A 46 16.79 -17.78 8.18
CA MET A 46 15.47 -17.44 7.66
C MET A 46 15.40 -15.96 7.28
N THR A 47 14.65 -15.63 6.23
CA THR A 47 14.50 -14.24 5.73
C THR A 47 13.04 -13.78 5.66
N ASN A 48 12.11 -14.73 5.76
CA ASN A 48 10.66 -14.54 5.69
C ASN A 48 10.05 -14.08 7.02
N TYR A 49 10.46 -12.93 7.55
CA TYR A 49 9.83 -12.33 8.74
C TYR A 49 9.73 -10.80 8.68
N SER A 50 9.17 -10.21 9.73
CA SER A 50 9.32 -8.82 10.12
C SER A 50 9.60 -8.79 11.62
N PHE A 51 10.64 -8.09 12.02
CA PHE A 51 11.09 -8.02 13.41
C PHE A 51 11.47 -6.57 13.77
N HIS A 52 10.99 -6.09 14.92
CA HIS A 52 11.41 -4.84 15.54
C HIS A 52 11.78 -5.12 17.00
N CYS A 53 12.99 -4.76 17.41
CA CYS A 53 13.39 -4.86 18.81
C CYS A 53 12.61 -3.86 19.69
N ASN A 54 12.49 -4.17 20.98
CA ASN A 54 11.82 -3.35 21.98
C ASN A 54 12.22 -1.86 21.99
N VAL A 55 13.49 -1.53 21.72
CA VAL A 55 14.00 -0.15 21.63
C VAL A 55 13.44 0.62 20.42
N CYS A 56 13.20 -0.06 19.30
CA CYS A 56 12.74 0.58 18.07
C CYS A 56 11.22 0.50 17.87
N HIS A 57 10.54 -0.41 18.56
CA HIS A 57 9.09 -0.52 18.48
C HIS A 57 8.40 0.54 19.36
N HIS A 58 7.46 1.28 18.80
CA HIS A 58 6.81 2.43 19.45
C HIS A 58 6.08 2.11 20.77
N SER A 59 5.84 0.83 21.08
CA SER A 59 5.18 0.37 22.31
C SER A 59 6.15 -0.08 23.41
N GLY A 60 7.47 -0.02 23.19
CA GLY A 60 8.48 -0.60 24.09
C GLY A 60 8.50 -2.14 24.15
N ASN A 61 7.71 -2.83 23.34
CA ASN A 61 7.63 -4.29 23.28
C ASN A 61 8.26 -4.81 21.98
N THR A 62 8.89 -5.97 22.02
CA THR A 62 9.37 -6.64 20.80
C THR A 62 8.21 -7.01 19.88
N TYR A 63 8.38 -6.77 18.58
CA TYR A 63 7.46 -7.22 17.54
C TYR A 63 8.14 -8.26 16.67
N PHE A 64 7.50 -9.42 16.49
CA PHE A 64 7.96 -10.49 15.60
C PHE A 64 6.77 -11.11 14.86
N LEU A 65 6.90 -11.24 13.54
CA LEU A 65 5.91 -11.89 12.68
C LEU A 65 6.60 -12.71 11.58
N ARG A 66 6.45 -14.03 11.61
CA ARG A 66 6.81 -14.91 10.47
C ARG A 66 5.88 -14.60 9.29
N LYS A 67 6.46 -14.44 8.10
CA LYS A 67 5.78 -14.32 6.80
C LYS A 67 5.79 -15.67 6.10
N GLN A 68 4.87 -15.88 5.17
CA GLN A 68 4.88 -17.06 4.31
C GLN A 68 6.08 -17.02 3.37
N ALA A 69 7.02 -17.97 3.49
CA ALA A 69 8.12 -18.10 2.54
C ALA A 69 7.61 -18.52 1.14
N ASN A 70 8.22 -17.95 0.11
CA ASN A 70 8.15 -18.43 -1.27
C ASN A 70 9.31 -19.39 -1.58
N LEU A 71 9.27 -20.09 -2.72
CA LEU A 71 10.25 -21.15 -3.01
C LEU A 71 11.71 -20.62 -3.17
N LYS A 72 11.93 -19.35 -3.56
CA LYS A 72 13.28 -18.73 -3.56
C LYS A 72 13.81 -18.64 -2.13
N GLU A 73 12.98 -18.16 -1.21
CA GLU A 73 13.34 -18.01 0.22
C GLU A 73 13.57 -19.36 0.89
N MET A 74 12.70 -20.36 0.63
CA MET A 74 12.88 -21.72 1.16
C MET A 74 14.19 -22.35 0.67
N CYS A 75 14.53 -22.21 -0.62
CA CYS A 75 15.79 -22.71 -1.17
C CYS A 75 17.02 -21.93 -0.67
N LEU A 76 16.91 -20.61 -0.46
CA LEU A 76 17.96 -19.76 0.12
C LEU A 76 18.27 -20.19 1.57
N SER A 77 17.26 -20.28 2.44
CA SER A 77 17.45 -20.68 3.83
C SER A 77 17.90 -22.15 3.94
N ALA A 78 17.43 -23.04 3.07
CA ALA A 78 17.93 -24.43 3.01
C ALA A 78 19.43 -24.47 2.68
N LEU A 79 19.85 -23.82 1.59
CA LEU A 79 21.26 -23.78 1.20
C LEU A 79 22.14 -23.07 2.24
N ALA A 80 21.67 -22.00 2.87
CA ALA A 80 22.42 -21.29 3.90
C ALA A 80 22.70 -22.20 5.12
N ASN A 81 21.68 -22.92 5.60
CA ASN A 81 21.84 -23.89 6.69
C ASN A 81 22.75 -25.07 6.29
N LEU A 82 22.56 -25.64 5.09
CA LEU A 82 23.40 -26.74 4.59
C LEU A 82 24.88 -26.30 4.44
N THR A 83 25.11 -25.09 3.93
CA THR A 83 26.46 -24.49 3.80
C THR A 83 27.08 -24.27 5.18
N TRP A 84 26.31 -23.75 6.15
CA TRP A 84 26.79 -23.57 7.52
C TRP A 84 27.12 -24.89 8.22
N GLN A 85 26.23 -25.89 8.11
CA GLN A 85 26.42 -27.23 8.67
C GLN A 85 27.67 -27.90 8.07
N SER A 86 27.81 -27.90 6.74
CA SER A 86 28.98 -28.48 6.09
C SER A 86 30.29 -27.76 6.46
N ARG A 87 30.28 -26.42 6.64
CA ARG A 87 31.44 -25.65 7.13
C ARG A 87 31.81 -25.89 8.59
N THR A 88 30.90 -26.42 9.40
CA THR A 88 31.09 -26.60 10.86
C THR A 88 31.15 -28.06 11.31
N GLN A 89 30.78 -29.01 10.44
CA GLN A 89 30.62 -30.43 10.78
C GLN A 89 31.31 -31.40 9.81
N ASP A 90 31.52 -31.04 8.54
CA ASP A 90 32.26 -31.89 7.58
C ASP A 90 33.77 -31.56 7.63
N GLU A 91 34.63 -32.58 7.60
CA GLU A 91 36.10 -32.39 7.42
C GLU A 91 36.45 -31.69 6.09
N HIS A 92 35.57 -31.82 5.10
CA HIS A 92 35.73 -31.29 3.75
C HIS A 92 34.46 -30.50 3.35
N PRO A 93 34.38 -29.19 3.72
CA PRO A 93 33.17 -28.38 3.52
C PRO A 93 32.71 -28.28 2.06
N LYS A 94 31.42 -28.48 1.85
CA LYS A 94 30.72 -28.40 0.57
C LYS A 94 30.12 -27.01 0.37
N THR A 95 30.19 -26.51 -0.86
CA THR A 95 29.53 -25.26 -1.30
C THR A 95 28.37 -25.50 -2.27
N MET A 96 28.19 -26.75 -2.71
CA MET A 96 27.21 -27.19 -3.70
C MET A 96 26.52 -28.47 -3.21
N PHE A 97 25.19 -28.48 -3.19
CA PHE A 97 24.35 -29.49 -2.58
C PHE A 97 23.37 -30.09 -3.60
N SER A 98 23.14 -31.40 -3.54
CA SER A 98 22.22 -32.11 -4.42
C SER A 98 20.78 -31.69 -4.16
N LYS A 99 20.00 -31.44 -5.23
CA LYS A 99 18.56 -31.23 -5.13
C LYS A 99 17.87 -32.36 -4.35
N ASP A 100 18.15 -33.60 -4.71
CA ASP A 100 17.38 -34.76 -4.26
C ASP A 100 17.96 -35.44 -3.01
N LYS A 101 19.27 -35.36 -2.79
CA LYS A 101 19.92 -35.93 -1.60
C LYS A 101 20.03 -34.97 -0.41
N ASP A 102 20.12 -33.66 -0.65
CA ASP A 102 20.34 -32.65 0.41
C ASP A 102 19.16 -31.66 0.55
N ILE A 103 18.82 -30.94 -0.52
CA ILE A 103 17.91 -29.77 -0.46
C ILE A 103 16.46 -30.19 -0.20
N ILE A 104 15.97 -31.22 -0.88
CA ILE A 104 14.61 -31.72 -0.67
C ILE A 104 14.44 -32.30 0.75
N PRO A 105 15.30 -33.21 1.25
CA PRO A 105 15.22 -33.68 2.63
C PRO A 105 15.31 -32.57 3.69
N PHE A 106 16.14 -31.54 3.48
CA PHE A 106 16.23 -30.41 4.40
C PHE A 106 14.91 -29.62 4.48
N ILE A 107 14.34 -29.25 3.32
CA ILE A 107 13.08 -28.48 3.25
C ILE A 107 11.90 -29.31 3.78
N ASP A 108 11.88 -30.62 3.54
CA ASP A 108 10.82 -31.51 4.03
C ASP A 108 10.89 -31.72 5.56
N LYS A 109 12.11 -31.86 6.12
CA LYS A 109 12.36 -31.96 7.56
C LYS A 109 11.93 -30.72 8.35
N TYR A 110 12.18 -29.53 7.79
CA TYR A 110 11.93 -28.24 8.47
C TYR A 110 10.73 -27.46 7.88
N TRP A 111 9.79 -28.17 7.24
CA TRP A 111 8.65 -27.59 6.52
C TRP A 111 7.87 -26.54 7.35
N GLU A 112 7.56 -26.85 8.61
CA GLU A 112 6.71 -26.03 9.49
C GLU A 112 7.43 -24.78 10.04
N CYS A 113 8.76 -24.80 10.04
CA CYS A 113 9.58 -23.61 10.33
C CYS A 113 9.68 -22.70 9.10
N MET A 114 9.83 -23.29 7.91
CA MET A 114 9.95 -22.56 6.64
C MET A 114 8.65 -21.92 6.17
N THR A 115 7.51 -22.59 6.31
CA THR A 115 6.24 -22.09 5.78
C THR A 115 5.07 -22.31 6.72
N THR A 116 4.18 -21.31 6.77
CA THR A 116 2.91 -21.36 7.52
C THR A 116 1.82 -22.18 6.80
N ARG A 117 2.13 -22.76 5.64
CA ARG A 117 1.20 -23.56 4.84
C ARG A 117 1.11 -25.00 5.36
N GLN A 118 -0.11 -25.44 5.69
CA GLN A 118 -0.40 -26.86 5.97
C GLN A 118 0.17 -27.77 4.89
N ARG A 119 0.86 -28.84 5.31
CA ARG A 119 1.59 -29.78 4.46
C ARG A 119 0.62 -30.49 3.49
N PRO A 120 0.71 -30.27 2.16
CA PRO A 120 -0.25 -30.87 1.22
C PRO A 120 -0.18 -32.41 1.18
N GLY A 121 -1.27 -33.09 0.82
CA GLY A 121 -1.26 -34.55 0.68
C GLY A 121 -0.36 -35.11 -0.45
N LYS A 122 0.19 -34.25 -1.32
CA LYS A 122 1.19 -34.58 -2.35
C LYS A 122 2.19 -33.43 -2.50
N MET A 123 3.49 -33.70 -2.33
CA MET A 123 4.55 -32.69 -2.51
C MET A 123 4.79 -32.41 -4.01
N THR A 124 4.34 -31.25 -4.50
CA THR A 124 4.56 -30.82 -5.90
C THR A 124 5.64 -29.73 -6.05
N TRP A 125 6.16 -29.20 -4.94
CA TRP A 125 7.24 -28.22 -4.92
C TRP A 125 8.61 -28.74 -5.42
N PRO A 126 9.03 -30.02 -5.21
CA PRO A 126 10.35 -30.51 -5.66
C PRO A 126 10.60 -30.32 -7.16
N ASN A 127 9.55 -30.46 -7.97
CA ASN A 127 9.57 -30.32 -9.41
C ASN A 127 9.83 -28.88 -9.90
N ASN A 128 9.74 -27.88 -9.01
CA ASN A 128 9.94 -26.48 -9.34
C ASN A 128 11.31 -25.94 -8.90
N ILE A 129 12.07 -26.66 -8.05
CA ILE A 129 13.37 -26.23 -7.50
C ILE A 129 14.32 -25.82 -8.63
N VAL A 130 14.58 -26.71 -9.59
CA VAL A 130 15.49 -26.45 -10.73
C VAL A 130 15.05 -25.20 -11.49
N LYS A 131 13.76 -25.07 -11.80
CA LYS A 131 13.23 -23.92 -12.54
C LYS A 131 13.38 -22.60 -11.77
N THR A 132 13.16 -22.61 -10.46
CA THR A 132 13.31 -21.42 -9.61
C THR A 132 14.79 -21.04 -9.50
N MET A 133 15.66 -21.98 -9.13
CA MET A 133 17.06 -21.67 -8.86
C MET A 133 17.86 -21.40 -10.15
N SER A 134 17.55 -22.08 -11.26
CA SER A 134 18.15 -21.76 -12.57
C SER A 134 17.66 -20.43 -13.17
N LYS A 135 16.59 -19.82 -12.63
CA LYS A 135 16.13 -18.46 -12.99
C LYS A 135 16.81 -17.38 -12.14
N GLU A 136 16.86 -17.57 -10.82
CA GLU A 136 17.37 -16.59 -9.86
C GLU A 136 18.92 -16.68 -9.72
N ARG A 137 19.61 -16.48 -10.85
CA ARG A 137 21.08 -16.55 -10.98
C ARG A 137 21.82 -15.41 -10.23
N ASP A 138 21.08 -14.42 -9.76
CA ASP A 138 21.48 -13.38 -8.81
C ASP A 138 21.72 -13.91 -7.39
N VAL A 139 21.19 -15.10 -7.05
CA VAL A 139 21.32 -15.71 -5.72
C VAL A 139 21.91 -17.12 -5.76
N PHE A 140 21.67 -17.89 -6.83
CA PHE A 140 22.05 -19.30 -6.87
C PHE A 140 23.08 -19.66 -7.96
N LEU A 141 24.10 -20.40 -7.53
CA LEU A 141 24.90 -21.25 -8.40
C LEU A 141 24.11 -22.51 -8.74
N VAL A 142 24.15 -22.93 -10.00
CA VAL A 142 23.57 -24.20 -10.46
C VAL A 142 24.55 -24.91 -11.35
N LYS A 143 24.80 -26.19 -11.05
CA LYS A 143 25.60 -27.11 -11.86
C LYS A 143 24.71 -28.31 -12.22
N GLU A 144 24.45 -28.48 -13.50
CA GLU A 144 23.42 -29.43 -14.00
C GLU A 144 24.00 -30.83 -14.30
N HIS A 145 25.32 -30.94 -14.45
CA HIS A 145 26.08 -32.17 -14.73
C HIS A 145 27.44 -32.15 -14.00
N PRO A 146 28.10 -33.31 -13.76
CA PRO A 146 29.48 -33.36 -13.25
C PRO A 146 30.49 -32.69 -14.21
N ASP A 147 31.66 -32.31 -13.67
CA ASP A 147 32.71 -31.73 -14.52
C ASP A 147 33.42 -32.85 -15.30
N PRO A 148 33.86 -32.63 -16.55
CA PRO A 148 34.58 -33.64 -17.34
C PRO A 148 35.81 -34.19 -16.59
N GLY A 149 35.78 -35.48 -16.24
CA GLY A 149 36.85 -36.16 -15.50
C GLY A 149 36.73 -36.11 -13.97
N SER A 150 35.68 -35.49 -13.41
CA SER A 150 35.35 -35.60 -11.98
C SER A 150 34.85 -37.02 -11.63
N LYS A 151 34.94 -37.39 -10.34
CA LYS A 151 34.50 -38.70 -9.82
C LYS A 151 33.08 -38.68 -9.23
N ASP A 152 32.38 -37.54 -9.31
CA ASP A 152 31.03 -37.41 -8.78
C ASP A 152 30.04 -38.30 -9.55
N PRO A 153 29.12 -39.01 -8.88
CA PRO A 153 28.01 -39.68 -9.54
C PRO A 153 27.09 -38.70 -10.27
N GLU A 154 26.68 -39.03 -11.50
CA GLU A 154 25.67 -38.28 -12.25
C GLU A 154 24.34 -38.14 -11.47
N GLU A 155 23.99 -39.17 -10.68
CA GLU A 155 22.78 -39.20 -9.83
C GLU A 155 22.79 -38.21 -8.65
N ASP A 156 23.91 -37.53 -8.35
CA ASP A 156 23.90 -36.43 -7.39
C ASP A 156 23.36 -35.12 -7.99
N TYR A 157 23.32 -35.02 -9.33
CA TYR A 157 23.01 -33.78 -10.06
C TYR A 157 21.51 -33.66 -10.39
N PRO A 158 20.97 -32.43 -10.51
CA PRO A 158 21.63 -31.13 -10.41
C PRO A 158 22.02 -30.72 -8.97
N LYS A 159 23.20 -30.09 -8.84
CA LYS A 159 23.73 -29.51 -7.59
C LYS A 159 23.55 -27.98 -7.60
N PHE A 160 23.26 -27.40 -6.43
CA PHE A 160 23.01 -25.98 -6.24
C PHE A 160 23.82 -25.40 -5.07
N GLY A 161 24.19 -24.13 -5.15
CA GLY A 161 24.91 -23.41 -4.09
C GLY A 161 24.50 -21.94 -4.06
N LEU A 162 24.98 -21.21 -3.07
CA LEU A 162 24.77 -19.76 -2.98
C LEU A 162 25.84 -19.01 -3.79
N LEU A 163 25.43 -17.95 -4.48
CA LEU A 163 26.35 -17.08 -5.21
C LEU A 163 27.22 -16.27 -4.24
N ASP A 164 26.62 -15.69 -3.20
CA ASP A 164 27.35 -15.16 -2.06
C ASP A 164 27.73 -16.32 -1.12
N GLN A 165 28.99 -16.32 -0.70
CA GLN A 165 29.55 -17.30 0.24
C GLN A 165 29.69 -16.73 1.66
N ASP A 166 29.46 -15.43 1.87
CA ASP A 166 29.35 -14.83 3.19
C ASP A 166 27.90 -14.95 3.69
N LEU A 167 27.67 -15.87 4.62
CA LEU A 167 26.34 -16.11 5.19
C LEU A 167 25.89 -14.96 6.12
N SER A 168 26.78 -14.04 6.51
CA SER A 168 26.43 -12.87 7.33
C SER A 168 25.62 -11.83 6.56
N ASN A 169 25.73 -11.80 5.23
CA ASN A 169 24.90 -10.96 4.35
C ASN A 169 23.45 -11.47 4.19
N ILE A 170 23.16 -12.71 4.60
CA ILE A 170 21.84 -13.32 4.42
C ILE A 170 20.88 -12.79 5.48
N GLY A 171 19.97 -11.90 5.07
CA GLY A 171 18.94 -11.33 5.92
C GLY A 171 17.63 -11.03 5.20
N PRO A 172 16.59 -10.60 5.96
CA PRO A 172 15.33 -10.14 5.40
C PRO A 172 15.52 -8.94 4.48
N ALA A 173 14.86 -8.96 3.32
CA ALA A 173 14.82 -7.81 2.42
C ALA A 173 13.90 -6.71 2.97
N TYR A 174 14.43 -5.90 3.89
CA TYR A 174 13.87 -4.59 4.21
C TYR A 174 14.28 -3.58 3.11
N ASP A 175 13.34 -2.72 2.67
CA ASP A 175 13.58 -1.70 1.63
C ASP A 175 14.50 -0.58 2.15
N ASN A 176 15.81 -0.85 2.17
CA ASN A 176 16.84 0.06 2.63
C ASN A 176 17.01 1.25 1.68
N GLN A 177 16.25 2.32 1.91
CA GLN A 177 16.50 3.64 1.31
C GLN A 177 17.80 4.27 1.85
N LYS A 178 18.97 3.79 1.39
CA LYS A 178 20.24 4.53 1.44
C LYS A 178 21.28 4.00 0.44
N GLN A 179 21.66 4.91 -0.46
CA GLN A 179 22.98 5.02 -1.11
C GLN A 179 23.62 3.75 -1.71
N SER A 180 23.43 3.57 -3.02
CA SER A 180 24.56 3.27 -3.90
C SER A 180 24.48 4.16 -5.14
N SER A 181 25.56 4.89 -5.45
CA SER A 181 25.63 5.85 -6.54
C SER A 181 26.42 5.29 -7.72
N ALA A 182 25.71 4.69 -8.68
CA ALA A 182 26.29 4.27 -9.96
C ALA A 182 25.35 4.64 -11.11
N VAL A 183 25.89 5.29 -12.14
CA VAL A 183 25.14 5.64 -13.35
C VAL A 183 25.33 4.56 -14.40
N SER A 184 24.23 4.07 -14.98
CA SER A 184 24.26 3.29 -16.23
C SER A 184 23.14 3.78 -17.17
N THR A 185 23.51 4.68 -18.09
CA THR A 185 22.59 5.24 -19.10
C THR A 185 22.61 4.42 -20.39
N SER A 186 21.66 3.49 -20.52
CA SER A 186 21.11 3.04 -21.80
C SER A 186 19.77 2.31 -21.55
N GLY A 187 18.79 2.34 -22.43
CA GLY A 187 18.72 3.07 -23.70
C GLY A 187 18.02 2.22 -24.76
N ASN A 188 16.71 2.41 -24.93
CA ASN A 188 15.97 2.31 -26.21
C ASN A 188 14.46 2.50 -25.99
N LEU A 189 14.00 3.73 -26.15
CA LEU A 189 12.66 3.98 -26.68
C LEU A 189 12.70 3.73 -28.19
N ASN A 190 11.68 3.06 -28.74
CA ASN A 190 11.20 3.43 -30.07
C ASN A 190 9.73 3.02 -30.26
N GLY A 191 8.93 3.92 -30.84
CA GLY A 191 7.52 3.70 -31.14
C GLY A 191 7.29 3.48 -32.64
N GLY A 192 6.25 2.72 -33.01
CA GLY A 192 5.99 2.32 -34.40
C GLY A 192 4.50 2.10 -34.69
N ILE A 193 3.85 3.21 -35.06
CA ILE A 193 2.44 3.42 -35.45
C ILE A 193 1.71 2.22 -36.12
N ALA A 194 0.53 1.92 -35.54
CA ALA A 194 -0.73 1.34 -36.09
C ALA A 194 -0.76 0.54 -37.41
N ALA A 195 -1.38 -0.66 -37.37
CA ALA A 195 -2.73 -0.91 -37.96
C ALA A 195 -3.20 -2.39 -37.83
N GLY A 196 -4.52 -2.61 -37.71
CA GLY A 196 -5.20 -3.81 -38.25
C GLY A 196 -5.49 -5.04 -37.37
N SER A 197 -6.79 -5.39 -37.29
CA SER A 197 -7.37 -6.75 -37.27
C SER A 197 -6.87 -7.86 -36.30
N SER A 198 -7.76 -8.25 -35.38
CA SER A 198 -8.11 -9.64 -34.99
C SER A 198 -7.03 -10.75 -35.08
N GLY A 199 -6.51 -11.18 -33.93
CA GLY A 199 -5.67 -12.38 -33.79
C GLY A 199 -5.91 -13.14 -32.48
N LYS A 200 -6.26 -14.43 -32.55
CA LYS A 200 -6.58 -15.29 -31.39
C LYS A 200 -5.30 -15.90 -30.78
N GLY A 201 -4.88 -15.42 -29.61
CA GLY A 201 -3.80 -16.04 -28.81
C GLY A 201 -4.29 -17.23 -27.97
N ARG A 202 -3.50 -18.32 -27.89
CA ARG A 202 -3.90 -19.56 -27.20
C ARG A 202 -3.41 -19.60 -25.74
N GLY A 203 -4.34 -19.57 -24.78
CA GLY A 203 -4.07 -19.90 -23.37
C GLY A 203 -4.06 -21.41 -23.11
N ALA A 204 -3.22 -21.88 -22.18
CA ALA A 204 -3.08 -23.30 -21.86
C ALA A 204 -4.05 -23.78 -20.76
N LYS A 205 -4.69 -24.94 -20.96
CA LYS A 205 -5.53 -25.59 -19.94
C LYS A 205 -4.70 -26.12 -18.77
N ARG A 206 -5.27 -26.11 -17.56
CA ARG A 206 -4.88 -27.04 -16.48
C ARG A 206 -6.10 -27.55 -15.71
N LYS A 207 -6.01 -28.78 -15.17
CA LYS A 207 -7.11 -29.48 -14.50
C LYS A 207 -7.22 -29.07 -13.02
N GLN A 208 -8.45 -29.06 -12.53
CA GLN A 208 -8.83 -29.11 -11.12
C GLN A 208 -8.77 -30.57 -10.60
N GLN A 209 -8.78 -30.79 -9.28
CA GLN A 209 -8.96 -32.10 -8.65
C GLN A 209 -9.53 -31.90 -7.23
N ASP A 210 -10.70 -32.47 -6.96
CA ASP A 210 -11.51 -32.22 -5.76
C ASP A 210 -11.17 -33.11 -4.56
N GLY A 211 -11.69 -32.73 -3.37
CA GLY A 211 -11.73 -33.58 -2.17
C GLY A 211 -12.18 -32.88 -0.89
N GLY A 212 -13.41 -33.12 -0.43
CA GLY A 212 -13.81 -32.97 0.98
C GLY A 212 -13.40 -34.21 1.81
N THR A 213 -13.84 -34.47 3.05
CA THR A 213 -14.66 -33.79 4.09
C THR A 213 -14.60 -34.71 5.36
N THR A 214 -14.99 -34.42 6.60
CA THR A 214 -15.76 -33.34 7.29
C THR A 214 -15.35 -33.30 8.79
N GLY A 215 -15.69 -32.27 9.57
CA GLY A 215 -15.56 -32.31 11.04
C GLY A 215 -16.03 -31.04 11.77
N THR A 216 -16.83 -31.19 12.85
CA THR A 216 -17.54 -30.07 13.50
C THR A 216 -17.09 -29.75 14.92
N THR A 217 -16.95 -28.46 15.26
CA THR A 217 -17.45 -27.89 16.53
C THR A 217 -17.49 -26.35 16.47
N LYS A 218 -18.36 -25.73 17.27
CA LYS A 218 -18.58 -24.27 17.25
C LYS A 218 -17.48 -23.51 18.02
N LYS A 219 -16.64 -22.77 17.29
CA LYS A 219 -15.93 -21.54 17.71
C LYS A 219 -15.68 -20.71 16.43
N ALA A 220 -15.44 -19.40 16.58
CA ALA A 220 -15.47 -18.45 15.47
C ALA A 220 -14.55 -18.86 14.31
N ARG A 221 -15.13 -19.06 13.12
CA ARG A 221 -14.37 -19.29 11.89
C ARG A 221 -13.74 -17.98 11.44
N SER A 222 -12.41 -17.91 11.48
CA SER A 222 -11.66 -17.02 10.61
C SER A 222 -11.67 -17.61 9.20
N ASP A 223 -12.48 -17.03 8.32
CA ASP A 223 -12.60 -17.39 6.90
C ASP A 223 -11.24 -17.22 6.16
N PRO A 224 -10.81 -18.17 5.31
CA PRO A 224 -9.62 -18.03 4.46
C PRO A 224 -9.57 -16.74 3.61
N LEU A 225 -10.69 -16.17 3.18
CA LEU A 225 -10.75 -14.92 2.42
C LEU A 225 -10.72 -13.65 3.28
N PHE A 226 -11.02 -13.76 4.57
CA PHE A 226 -10.62 -12.76 5.56
C PHE A 226 -9.08 -12.72 5.78
N SER A 227 -8.31 -13.57 5.07
CA SER A 227 -6.86 -13.41 4.90
C SER A 227 -6.44 -12.68 3.61
N ALA A 228 -7.39 -12.10 2.86
CA ALA A 228 -7.11 -10.98 1.96
C ALA A 228 -6.32 -9.93 2.77
N GLN A 229 -5.08 -9.68 2.34
CA GLN A 229 -3.99 -9.27 3.23
C GLN A 229 -4.41 -8.17 4.23
N ARG A 230 -4.25 -8.43 5.54
CA ARG A 230 -4.38 -7.41 6.58
C ARG A 230 -3.59 -6.18 6.14
N LEU A 231 -4.29 -5.05 6.01
CA LEU A 231 -3.66 -3.80 5.62
C LEU A 231 -2.51 -3.46 6.58
N PRO A 232 -1.41 -2.88 6.08
CA PRO A 232 -0.38 -2.29 6.94
C PRO A 232 -1.00 -1.35 7.99
N PRO A 233 -0.37 -1.14 9.16
CA PRO A 233 -0.91 -0.29 10.24
C PRO A 233 -1.24 1.17 9.83
N HIS A 234 -0.74 1.64 8.69
CA HIS A 234 -1.09 2.92 8.08
C HIS A 234 -2.34 2.89 7.17
N GLY A 235 -3.10 1.80 7.14
CA GLY A 235 -4.43 1.73 6.52
C GLY A 235 -4.47 1.78 4.99
N TYR A 236 -3.42 1.33 4.29
CA TYR A 236 -3.40 1.23 2.82
C TYR A 236 -2.24 0.32 2.36
N PRO A 237 -2.29 -0.31 1.17
CA PRO A 237 -1.14 -1.03 0.63
C PRO A 237 0.02 -0.09 0.26
N LEU A 238 1.27 -0.46 0.60
CA LEU A 238 2.47 0.26 0.19
C LEU A 238 2.62 0.33 -1.35
N GLU A 239 2.32 -0.78 -2.03
CA GLU A 239 2.31 -0.87 -3.49
C GLU A 239 0.87 -0.91 -4.01
N HIS A 240 0.47 0.14 -4.72
CA HIS A 240 -0.88 0.35 -5.23
C HIS A 240 -0.82 0.98 -6.63
N PRO A 241 -1.87 0.80 -7.46
CA PRO A 241 -2.05 1.65 -8.64
C PRO A 241 -2.31 3.10 -8.21
N PHE A 242 -1.69 4.05 -8.91
CA PHE A 242 -1.92 5.49 -8.74
C PHE A 242 -3.01 5.98 -9.68
N ASN A 243 -3.80 6.95 -9.24
CA ASN A 243 -4.78 7.64 -10.08
C ASN A 243 -4.04 8.39 -11.21
N LYS A 244 -4.22 7.95 -12.47
CA LYS A 244 -3.47 8.45 -13.64
C LYS A 244 -4.17 8.12 -14.95
N ASP A 245 -3.75 8.75 -16.05
CA ASP A 245 -4.15 8.44 -17.43
C ASP A 245 -5.68 8.41 -17.69
N GLY A 246 -6.46 9.10 -16.86
CA GLY A 246 -7.92 9.11 -16.91
C GLY A 246 -8.60 7.94 -16.19
N TYR A 247 -7.92 7.28 -15.25
CA TYR A 247 -8.48 6.24 -14.39
C TYR A 247 -8.18 6.50 -12.91
N ARG A 248 -9.18 6.23 -12.06
CA ARG A 248 -9.08 6.18 -10.60
C ARG A 248 -9.18 4.75 -10.10
N TYR A 249 -8.44 4.47 -9.03
CA TYR A 249 -8.33 3.16 -8.41
C TYR A 249 -8.70 3.25 -6.93
N ILE A 250 -9.91 2.79 -6.60
CA ILE A 250 -10.41 2.78 -5.21
C ILE A 250 -10.14 1.39 -4.62
N LEU A 251 -9.41 1.32 -3.51
CA LEU A 251 -9.16 0.05 -2.80
C LEU A 251 -10.49 -0.62 -2.40
N ALA A 252 -10.61 -1.91 -2.70
CA ALA A 252 -11.80 -2.70 -2.43
C ALA A 252 -11.56 -3.72 -1.31
N GLU A 253 -12.54 -3.85 -0.41
CA GLU A 253 -12.62 -4.91 0.59
C GLU A 253 -13.93 -5.71 0.41
N PRO A 254 -14.01 -6.98 0.84
CA PRO A 254 -15.27 -7.74 0.81
C PRO A 254 -16.36 -7.00 1.61
N ASP A 255 -17.58 -6.96 1.07
CA ASP A 255 -18.70 -6.33 1.76
C ASP A 255 -19.38 -7.32 2.72
N PRO A 256 -19.34 -7.10 4.05
CA PRO A 256 -19.98 -7.99 5.02
C PRO A 256 -21.52 -7.95 4.96
N HIS A 257 -22.11 -7.05 4.18
CA HIS A 257 -23.57 -6.95 3.96
C HIS A 257 -24.03 -7.47 2.59
N ALA A 258 -23.11 -7.99 1.76
CA ALA A 258 -23.50 -8.59 0.48
C ALA A 258 -24.45 -9.78 0.71
N PRO A 259 -25.50 -9.97 -0.11
CA PRO A 259 -26.58 -10.93 0.16
C PRO A 259 -26.15 -12.41 0.07
N ASP A 260 -25.04 -12.70 -0.60
CA ASP A 260 -24.49 -14.05 -0.77
C ASP A 260 -22.99 -14.09 -0.41
N PRO A 261 -22.60 -13.95 0.87
CA PRO A 261 -21.18 -13.90 1.26
C PRO A 261 -20.45 -15.21 0.94
N GLU A 262 -21.16 -16.34 0.88
CA GLU A 262 -20.61 -17.65 0.48
C GLU A 262 -20.14 -17.67 -0.99
N LYS A 263 -20.60 -16.76 -1.87
CA LYS A 263 -20.07 -16.62 -3.25
C LYS A 263 -18.66 -16.03 -3.27
N LEU A 264 -18.20 -15.43 -2.18
CA LEU A 264 -16.80 -15.03 -2.01
C LEU A 264 -15.89 -16.27 -1.92
N GLU A 265 -16.34 -17.36 -1.27
CA GLU A 265 -15.54 -18.57 -0.99
C GLU A 265 -15.09 -19.38 -2.23
N LEU A 266 -15.58 -19.06 -3.44
CA LEU A 266 -15.21 -19.81 -4.64
C LEU A 266 -14.03 -19.21 -5.41
N ASP A 267 -13.02 -20.06 -5.63
CA ASP A 267 -11.87 -19.89 -6.54
C ASP A 267 -12.28 -19.84 -8.05
N CYS A 268 -13.56 -19.56 -8.36
CA CYS A 268 -14.19 -19.77 -9.67
C CYS A 268 -14.05 -18.58 -10.65
N TRP A 269 -13.45 -17.47 -10.22
CA TRP A 269 -13.31 -16.24 -11.00
C TRP A 269 -12.11 -16.24 -11.96
N ALA A 270 -11.40 -17.36 -12.10
CA ALA A 270 -10.28 -17.54 -13.02
C ALA A 270 -10.71 -17.40 -14.50
N GLY A 271 -10.61 -16.17 -15.04
CA GLY A 271 -11.02 -15.84 -16.41
C GLY A 271 -12.43 -15.25 -16.53
N LYS A 272 -13.09 -14.91 -15.41
CA LYS A 272 -14.35 -14.17 -15.35
C LYS A 272 -14.11 -12.77 -14.76
N PRO A 273 -14.98 -11.77 -15.01
CA PRO A 273 -15.00 -10.55 -14.19
C PRO A 273 -15.29 -10.92 -12.73
N ILE A 274 -14.67 -10.21 -11.79
CA ILE A 274 -14.95 -10.33 -10.36
C ILE A 274 -16.25 -9.56 -10.06
N PRO A 275 -17.24 -10.14 -9.36
CA PRO A 275 -18.52 -9.49 -9.07
C PRO A 275 -18.33 -8.32 -8.09
N GLY A 276 -18.57 -7.08 -8.54
CA GLY A 276 -18.34 -5.88 -7.74
C GLY A 276 -19.36 -5.67 -6.61
N ASP A 277 -20.52 -6.30 -6.72
CA ASP A 277 -21.56 -6.37 -5.70
C ASP A 277 -21.12 -7.10 -4.42
N LEU A 278 -20.13 -8.01 -4.49
CA LEU A 278 -19.58 -8.69 -3.29
C LEU A 278 -18.52 -7.86 -2.55
N TYR A 279 -18.25 -6.63 -2.99
CA TYR A 279 -17.19 -5.77 -2.45
C TYR A 279 -17.71 -4.35 -2.17
N ARG A 280 -16.91 -3.58 -1.43
CA ARG A 280 -17.16 -2.16 -1.13
C ARG A 280 -15.85 -1.38 -1.06
N ALA A 281 -15.94 -0.05 -1.12
CA ALA A 281 -14.77 0.82 -0.94
C ALA A 281 -14.18 0.66 0.47
N CYS A 282 -12.89 0.33 0.54
CA CYS A 282 -12.17 0.22 1.80
C CYS A 282 -11.86 1.63 2.33
N LEU A 283 -12.57 2.02 3.39
CA LEU A 283 -12.49 3.33 4.02
C LEU A 283 -11.86 3.21 5.41
N TYR A 284 -11.03 4.20 5.76
CA TYR A 284 -10.29 4.20 7.01
C TYR A 284 -10.92 5.18 7.99
N GLU A 285 -11.19 4.74 9.22
CA GLU A 285 -11.83 5.54 10.29
C GLU A 285 -11.12 6.88 10.62
N ARG A 286 -9.87 7.06 10.19
CA ARG A 286 -9.08 8.28 10.35
C ARG A 286 -8.84 8.98 9.01
N VAL A 287 -9.09 10.27 8.97
CA VAL A 287 -8.71 11.14 7.85
C VAL A 287 -7.19 11.32 7.83
N LEU A 288 -6.59 10.94 6.69
CA LEU A 288 -5.15 10.95 6.40
C LEU A 288 -4.91 11.43 4.96
N LEU A 289 -3.67 11.79 4.59
CA LEU A 289 -3.31 11.99 3.17
C LEU A 289 -3.43 10.68 2.38
N ALA A 290 -4.04 10.72 1.20
CA ALA A 290 -4.32 9.53 0.39
C ALA A 290 -3.05 9.04 -0.33
N LEU A 291 -2.75 7.73 -0.24
CA LEU A 291 -1.58 7.17 -0.91
C LEU A 291 -1.79 6.96 -2.42
N HIS A 292 -2.99 6.56 -2.84
CA HIS A 292 -3.36 6.36 -4.25
C HIS A 292 -3.67 7.68 -4.99
N ASP A 293 -4.19 8.68 -4.26
CA ASP A 293 -4.68 9.94 -4.81
C ASP A 293 -3.66 11.07 -4.64
N ARG A 294 -2.44 10.80 -5.13
CA ARG A 294 -1.28 11.69 -5.12
C ARG A 294 -0.45 11.52 -6.38
N ALA A 295 0.33 12.54 -6.72
CA ALA A 295 1.44 12.39 -7.65
C ALA A 295 2.50 11.39 -7.09
N PRO A 296 3.01 10.43 -7.87
CA PRO A 296 3.99 9.45 -7.40
C PRO A 296 5.27 10.08 -6.83
N GLN A 297 5.70 11.24 -7.38
CA GLN A 297 6.90 11.97 -6.97
C GLN A 297 6.77 12.78 -5.68
N LEU A 298 5.60 12.80 -5.02
CA LEU A 298 5.49 13.31 -3.66
C LEU A 298 5.97 12.23 -2.68
N LYS A 299 6.65 12.66 -1.61
CA LYS A 299 6.96 11.81 -0.45
C LYS A 299 5.97 12.15 0.67
N ILE A 300 5.47 11.12 1.35
CA ILE A 300 4.54 11.23 2.48
C ILE A 300 5.16 10.47 3.65
N SER A 301 5.02 10.99 4.86
CA SER A 301 5.46 10.32 6.10
C SER A 301 4.64 9.07 6.43
N ASP A 302 5.19 8.17 7.26
CA ASP A 302 4.53 6.92 7.63
C ASP A 302 3.21 7.12 8.40
N ASP A 303 3.07 8.24 9.12
CA ASP A 303 1.83 8.66 9.79
C ASP A 303 0.78 9.26 8.83
N ARG A 304 1.16 9.51 7.58
CA ARG A 304 0.35 10.10 6.50
C ARG A 304 -0.19 11.50 6.79
N LEU A 305 0.54 12.30 7.57
CA LEU A 305 0.20 13.71 7.87
C LEU A 305 1.20 14.74 7.30
N THR A 306 2.46 14.38 7.09
CA THR A 306 3.46 15.25 6.44
C THR A 306 3.65 14.87 4.98
N VAL A 307 3.84 15.86 4.11
CA VAL A 307 4.15 15.67 2.69
C VAL A 307 5.29 16.60 2.24
N ILE A 308 6.21 16.02 1.46
CA ILE A 308 7.45 16.63 0.98
C ILE A 308 7.44 16.61 -0.56
N GLY A 309 7.70 17.77 -1.16
CA GLY A 309 7.87 17.91 -2.62
C GLY A 309 9.30 17.61 -3.10
N GLU A 310 9.47 17.34 -4.39
CA GLU A 310 10.81 17.13 -4.99
C GLU A 310 11.13 18.06 -6.18
N LYS A 311 10.29 18.04 -7.21
CA LYS A 311 10.62 18.61 -8.54
C LYS A 311 9.65 19.74 -8.93
N GLY A 312 8.89 19.55 -10.01
CA GLY A 312 7.82 20.47 -10.42
C GLY A 312 6.66 20.49 -9.43
N TYR A 313 5.62 21.26 -9.76
CA TYR A 313 4.38 21.20 -8.97
C TYR A 313 3.77 19.80 -9.07
N SER A 314 3.26 19.33 -7.94
CA SER A 314 2.62 18.03 -7.77
C SER A 314 1.63 18.12 -6.61
N MET A 315 0.60 17.27 -6.57
CA MET A 315 -0.51 17.39 -5.64
C MET A 315 -0.88 16.05 -4.96
N VAL A 316 -1.39 16.16 -3.73
CA VAL A 316 -2.05 15.09 -2.95
C VAL A 316 -3.37 15.61 -2.38
N ARG A 317 -4.36 14.73 -2.26
CA ARG A 317 -5.62 14.97 -1.54
C ARG A 317 -5.68 14.18 -0.24
N ALA A 318 -6.51 14.62 0.70
CA ALA A 318 -6.93 13.80 1.83
C ALA A 318 -7.75 12.59 1.35
N SER A 319 -7.82 11.55 2.17
CA SER A 319 -8.65 10.35 1.96
C SER A 319 -10.16 10.61 2.03
N HIS A 320 -10.59 11.74 2.58
CA HIS A 320 -11.99 12.07 2.83
C HIS A 320 -12.32 13.46 2.29
N GLY A 321 -13.52 13.59 1.73
CA GLY A 321 -14.01 14.83 1.13
C GLY A 321 -15.39 15.20 1.64
N VAL A 322 -15.68 16.51 1.68
CA VAL A 322 -16.91 17.08 2.23
C VAL A 322 -17.90 17.44 1.14
N ARG A 323 -19.19 17.29 1.44
CA ARG A 323 -20.31 17.48 0.51
C ARG A 323 -21.29 18.58 0.92
N LYS A 324 -21.40 18.87 2.22
CA LYS A 324 -22.36 19.81 2.82
C LYS A 324 -21.92 20.31 4.20
N GLY A 325 -22.39 21.48 4.59
CA GLY A 325 -22.11 22.15 5.85
C GLY A 325 -20.71 22.79 5.91
N ALA A 326 -20.37 23.30 7.10
CA ALA A 326 -19.14 24.02 7.39
C ALA A 326 -18.03 23.12 7.96
N TRP A 327 -16.80 23.25 7.44
CA TRP A 327 -15.67 22.38 7.76
C TRP A 327 -14.34 23.14 7.87
N TYR A 328 -13.44 22.66 8.73
CA TYR A 328 -12.12 23.28 8.96
C TYR A 328 -10.98 22.26 9.09
N PHE A 329 -9.80 22.64 8.61
CA PHE A 329 -8.50 21.99 8.92
C PHE A 329 -7.36 23.01 8.97
N GLU A 330 -6.19 22.60 9.46
CA GLU A 330 -4.96 23.40 9.47
C GLU A 330 -3.84 22.75 8.65
N ILE A 331 -2.92 23.56 8.11
CA ILE A 331 -1.63 23.09 7.59
C ILE A 331 -0.51 23.96 8.19
N THR A 332 0.50 23.31 8.75
CA THR A 332 1.77 23.93 9.15
C THR A 332 2.75 23.90 7.99
N VAL A 333 3.47 25.00 7.77
CA VAL A 333 4.57 25.06 6.80
C VAL A 333 5.89 24.80 7.51
N ASP A 334 6.32 23.54 7.52
CA ASP A 334 7.47 23.08 8.31
C ASP A 334 8.80 23.52 7.70
N GLU A 335 8.93 23.40 6.37
CA GLU A 335 10.10 23.85 5.61
C GLU A 335 9.68 24.55 4.31
N MET A 336 10.19 25.76 4.08
CA MET A 336 10.04 26.45 2.79
C MET A 336 11.36 27.11 2.35
N PRO A 337 12.37 26.32 1.92
CA PRO A 337 13.63 26.83 1.40
C PRO A 337 13.48 27.83 0.23
N PRO A 338 14.52 28.63 -0.07
CA PRO A 338 14.55 29.49 -1.26
C PRO A 338 14.15 28.76 -2.54
N ASP A 339 13.45 29.48 -3.42
CA ASP A 339 12.86 28.95 -4.66
C ASP A 339 11.86 27.79 -4.59
N THR A 340 11.53 27.27 -3.42
CA THR A 340 10.34 26.43 -3.23
C THR A 340 9.05 27.27 -3.28
N ALA A 341 7.89 26.60 -3.34
CA ALA A 341 6.59 27.23 -3.14
C ALA A 341 5.52 26.18 -2.78
N ALA A 342 4.46 26.62 -2.09
CA ALA A 342 3.28 25.80 -1.82
C ALA A 342 2.02 26.46 -2.41
N ARG A 343 1.05 25.62 -2.78
CA ARG A 343 -0.35 25.98 -3.03
C ARG A 343 -1.25 25.04 -2.23
N LEU A 344 -2.04 25.61 -1.33
CA LEU A 344 -2.82 24.87 -0.34
C LEU A 344 -4.30 25.26 -0.43
N GLY A 345 -5.23 24.34 -0.17
CA GLY A 345 -6.67 24.59 -0.28
C GLY A 345 -7.49 23.33 -0.51
N TRP A 346 -8.37 23.36 -1.52
CA TRP A 346 -9.31 22.26 -1.80
C TRP A 346 -9.30 21.87 -3.27
N SER A 347 -9.60 20.59 -3.51
CA SER A 347 -9.76 20.00 -4.84
C SER A 347 -10.93 19.03 -4.85
N GLN A 348 -11.74 19.06 -5.91
CA GLN A 348 -12.64 17.95 -6.26
C GLN A 348 -11.83 16.78 -6.86
N PRO A 349 -12.38 15.54 -6.97
CA PRO A 349 -11.64 14.34 -7.42
C PRO A 349 -10.90 14.47 -8.75
N LEU A 350 -11.46 15.24 -9.69
CA LEU A 350 -10.94 15.40 -11.05
C LEU A 350 -9.84 16.48 -11.17
N GLY A 351 -9.43 17.11 -10.06
CA GLY A 351 -8.29 18.02 -10.06
C GLY A 351 -6.99 17.28 -10.40
N ASN A 352 -6.18 17.83 -11.30
CA ASN A 352 -5.03 17.10 -11.87
C ASN A 352 -3.87 16.98 -10.86
N LEU A 353 -3.56 15.75 -10.42
CA LEU A 353 -2.51 15.45 -9.45
C LEU A 353 -1.09 15.87 -9.91
N GLN A 354 -0.85 15.94 -11.22
CA GLN A 354 0.42 16.38 -11.81
C GLN A 354 0.49 17.91 -12.04
N ALA A 355 -0.55 18.66 -11.64
CA ALA A 355 -0.63 20.11 -11.80
C ALA A 355 -0.52 20.84 -10.45
N PRO A 356 -0.20 22.15 -10.45
CA PRO A 356 -0.37 22.97 -9.25
C PRO A 356 -1.83 23.10 -8.87
N LEU A 357 -2.17 22.95 -7.58
CA LEU A 357 -3.54 23.21 -7.07
C LEU A 357 -4.05 24.57 -7.56
N GLY A 358 -5.30 24.63 -8.04
CA GLY A 358 -5.86 25.82 -8.70
C GLY A 358 -5.42 26.01 -10.16
N TYR A 359 -4.95 24.95 -10.83
CA TYR A 359 -4.67 24.93 -12.27
C TYR A 359 -5.95 24.83 -13.12
N ASP A 360 -6.87 23.97 -12.68
CA ASP A 360 -8.11 23.59 -13.36
C ASP A 360 -9.36 24.26 -12.71
N LYS A 361 -10.55 23.87 -13.18
CA LYS A 361 -11.85 24.27 -12.60
C LYS A 361 -12.19 23.54 -11.30
N PHE A 362 -11.58 22.38 -11.06
CA PHE A 362 -11.89 21.48 -9.94
C PHE A 362 -11.19 21.89 -8.63
N SER A 363 -10.26 22.83 -8.67
CA SER A 363 -9.41 23.18 -7.53
C SER A 363 -9.32 24.68 -7.23
N TYR A 364 -9.12 24.98 -5.95
CA TYR A 364 -9.15 26.31 -5.35
C TYR A 364 -8.02 26.41 -4.32
N SER A 365 -7.08 27.34 -4.52
CA SER A 365 -5.87 27.42 -3.69
C SER A 365 -5.49 28.81 -3.25
N TRP A 366 -4.60 28.85 -2.27
CA TRP A 366 -3.81 29.99 -1.83
C TRP A 366 -2.32 29.66 -2.02
N ARG A 367 -1.53 30.59 -2.57
CA ARG A 367 -0.10 30.40 -2.88
C ARG A 367 0.78 31.18 -1.91
N SER A 368 1.79 30.52 -1.35
CA SER A 368 2.75 31.11 -0.38
C SER A 368 3.34 32.43 -0.88
N LYS A 369 3.96 32.39 -2.06
CA LYS A 369 4.54 33.58 -2.73
C LYS A 369 3.45 34.61 -3.06
N LYS A 370 3.52 35.75 -2.39
CA LYS A 370 2.64 36.94 -2.54
C LYS A 370 1.16 36.74 -2.15
N GLY A 371 0.81 35.70 -1.38
CA GLY A 371 -0.54 35.58 -0.79
C GLY A 371 -1.70 35.51 -1.79
N THR A 372 -1.41 35.12 -3.03
CA THR A 372 -2.36 35.14 -4.14
C THR A 372 -3.24 33.89 -4.14
N LYS A 373 -4.53 34.06 -4.38
CA LYS A 373 -5.48 32.96 -4.58
C LYS A 373 -5.50 32.52 -6.05
N PHE A 374 -5.48 31.21 -6.30
CA PHE A 374 -5.40 30.59 -7.64
C PHE A 374 -6.53 29.58 -7.89
N HIS A 375 -7.21 29.75 -9.03
CA HIS A 375 -8.25 28.88 -9.58
C HIS A 375 -8.26 29.05 -11.11
N GLN A 376 -8.48 27.98 -11.90
CA GLN A 376 -8.38 28.00 -13.38
C GLN A 376 -7.06 28.63 -13.89
N SER A 377 -5.95 28.38 -13.19
CA SER A 377 -4.62 28.99 -13.40
C SER A 377 -4.55 30.52 -13.22
N ILE A 378 -5.66 31.20 -12.94
CA ILE A 378 -5.73 32.65 -12.75
C ILE A 378 -5.38 32.99 -11.29
N GLY A 379 -4.25 33.65 -11.10
CA GLY A 379 -3.81 34.16 -9.80
C GLY A 379 -4.34 35.57 -9.54
N LYS A 380 -5.09 35.77 -8.45
CA LYS A 380 -5.57 37.08 -7.98
C LYS A 380 -4.91 37.44 -6.65
N HIS A 381 -4.67 38.73 -6.40
CA HIS A 381 -4.27 39.19 -5.06
C HIS A 381 -5.39 38.86 -4.05
N TYR A 382 -4.99 38.58 -2.81
CA TYR A 382 -5.93 38.22 -1.75
C TYR A 382 -5.40 38.66 -0.38
N SER A 383 -4.23 38.16 0.03
CA SER A 383 -3.64 38.43 1.34
C SER A 383 -2.15 38.80 1.24
N SER A 384 -1.51 39.04 2.38
CA SER A 384 -0.06 38.94 2.49
C SER A 384 0.42 37.50 2.27
N GLY A 385 1.71 37.31 1.97
CA GLY A 385 2.30 35.98 1.79
C GLY A 385 2.41 35.19 3.10
N TYR A 386 2.55 33.87 2.95
CA TYR A 386 2.91 32.96 4.03
C TYR A 386 4.23 32.24 3.72
N GLY A 387 4.91 31.78 4.76
CA GLY A 387 6.21 31.12 4.67
C GLY A 387 6.41 30.07 5.77
N GLN A 388 7.66 29.69 6.00
CA GLN A 388 8.01 28.70 7.02
C GLN A 388 7.62 29.15 8.44
N GLY A 389 7.09 28.21 9.24
CA GLY A 389 6.61 28.45 10.59
C GLY A 389 5.17 28.98 10.69
N ASP A 390 4.56 29.44 9.58
CA ASP A 390 3.15 29.80 9.56
C ASP A 390 2.25 28.55 9.68
N VAL A 391 1.20 28.65 10.50
CA VAL A 391 0.10 27.69 10.56
C VAL A 391 -1.14 28.33 9.95
N LEU A 392 -1.69 27.67 8.96
CA LEU A 392 -2.70 28.20 8.07
C LEU A 392 -4.00 27.44 8.26
N GLY A 393 -5.09 28.17 8.44
CA GLY A 393 -6.42 27.59 8.62
C GLY A 393 -7.22 27.61 7.32
N PHE A 394 -8.00 26.57 7.11
CA PHE A 394 -8.72 26.30 5.88
C PHE A 394 -10.19 26.02 6.19
N TYR A 395 -11.05 27.03 6.02
CA TYR A 395 -12.51 26.91 6.20
C TYR A 395 -13.24 26.83 4.85
N ILE A 396 -14.19 25.91 4.75
CA ILE A 396 -15.13 25.80 3.63
C ILE A 396 -16.56 25.64 4.15
N ASN A 397 -17.51 26.30 3.49
CA ASN A 397 -18.94 26.12 3.72
C ASN A 397 -19.63 25.68 2.42
N LEU A 398 -20.44 24.62 2.50
CA LEU A 398 -21.16 24.03 1.37
C LEU A 398 -22.67 23.96 1.67
N PRO A 399 -23.57 24.46 0.78
CA PRO A 399 -25.01 24.45 1.03
C PRO A 399 -25.61 23.04 1.02
N GLU A 400 -26.48 22.75 1.99
CA GLU A 400 -27.08 21.42 2.18
C GLU A 400 -28.19 21.10 1.16
N ASP A 401 -28.67 22.11 0.42
CA ASP A 401 -29.77 21.98 -0.55
C ASP A 401 -29.36 21.50 -1.94
N THR A 402 -28.08 21.20 -2.17
CA THR A 402 -27.58 20.71 -3.47
C THR A 402 -27.87 19.23 -3.69
N GLU A 403 -27.89 18.79 -4.95
CA GLU A 403 -28.06 17.36 -5.29
C GLU A 403 -26.90 16.54 -4.68
N THR A 404 -25.67 17.06 -4.77
CA THR A 404 -24.47 16.46 -4.16
C THR A 404 -24.56 16.37 -2.63
N ALA A 405 -25.28 17.29 -1.96
CA ALA A 405 -25.53 17.24 -0.52
C ALA A 405 -26.66 16.27 -0.13
N LYS A 406 -27.62 16.05 -1.04
CA LYS A 406 -28.80 15.19 -0.85
C LYS A 406 -28.56 13.72 -1.22
N SER A 407 -27.62 13.44 -2.11
CA SER A 407 -27.25 12.07 -2.50
C SER A 407 -26.66 11.25 -1.35
N LEU A 408 -26.41 9.97 -1.61
CA LEU A 408 -25.37 9.20 -0.92
C LEU A 408 -24.09 9.18 -1.79
N PRO A 409 -22.94 8.73 -1.26
CA PRO A 409 -21.73 8.51 -2.07
C PRO A 409 -21.88 7.30 -3.01
N ASP A 410 -21.04 7.21 -4.05
CA ASP A 410 -20.97 6.05 -4.94
C ASP A 410 -20.44 4.82 -4.17
N THR A 411 -21.06 3.66 -4.39
CA THR A 411 -20.68 2.37 -3.80
C THR A 411 -19.62 1.64 -4.64
N TYR A 412 -19.47 2.04 -5.91
CA TYR A 412 -18.64 1.45 -6.96
C TYR A 412 -18.97 -0.02 -7.31
N LYS A 413 -20.05 -0.61 -6.78
CA LYS A 413 -20.40 -2.03 -6.98
C LYS A 413 -20.72 -2.40 -8.44
N ASP A 414 -21.06 -1.41 -9.27
CA ASP A 414 -21.25 -1.49 -10.72
C ASP A 414 -19.94 -1.40 -11.53
N LYS A 415 -18.82 -1.00 -10.91
CA LYS A 415 -17.53 -0.79 -11.57
C LYS A 415 -16.72 -2.10 -11.63
N ALA A 416 -15.77 -2.18 -12.55
CA ALA A 416 -14.93 -3.35 -12.71
C ALA A 416 -13.88 -3.45 -11.59
N LEU A 417 -13.72 -4.64 -10.99
CA LEU A 417 -12.61 -4.90 -10.06
C LEU A 417 -11.39 -5.43 -10.81
N ILE A 418 -10.23 -4.82 -10.53
CA ILE A 418 -8.92 -5.32 -10.93
C ILE A 418 -8.16 -5.87 -9.71
N LYS A 419 -7.37 -6.93 -9.93
CA LYS A 419 -6.44 -7.45 -8.91
C LYS A 419 -5.04 -6.92 -9.16
N PHE A 420 -4.55 -6.04 -8.27
CA PHE A 420 -3.17 -5.57 -8.29
C PHE A 420 -2.40 -6.21 -7.13
N LYS A 421 -1.44 -7.08 -7.49
CA LYS A 421 -0.71 -7.96 -6.56
C LYS A 421 -1.68 -8.81 -5.74
N SER A 422 -1.87 -8.48 -4.46
CA SER A 422 -2.73 -9.21 -3.52
C SER A 422 -4.06 -8.52 -3.23
N TYR A 423 -4.21 -7.25 -3.61
CA TYR A 423 -5.37 -6.42 -3.28
C TYR A 423 -6.28 -6.23 -4.50
N LEU A 424 -7.55 -5.94 -4.22
CA LEU A 424 -8.55 -5.61 -5.23
C LEU A 424 -8.79 -4.10 -5.23
N TYR A 425 -9.09 -3.56 -6.40
CA TYR A 425 -9.41 -2.15 -6.60
C TYR A 425 -10.55 -2.04 -7.60
N PHE A 426 -11.53 -1.17 -7.34
CA PHE A 426 -12.45 -0.70 -8.37
C PHE A 426 -11.68 0.20 -9.34
N GLU A 427 -11.79 -0.06 -10.64
CA GLU A 427 -11.31 0.81 -11.70
C GLU A 427 -12.47 1.67 -12.22
N GLU A 428 -12.37 3.00 -12.02
CA GLU A 428 -13.32 3.97 -12.55
C GLU A 428 -12.64 4.85 -13.60
N LYS A 429 -13.34 5.14 -14.70
CA LYS A 429 -12.82 6.00 -15.77
C LYS A 429 -13.28 7.44 -15.58
N ASP A 430 -12.33 8.37 -15.60
CA ASP A 430 -12.59 9.81 -15.50
C ASP A 430 -13.09 10.40 -16.82
N PHE A 431 -14.21 11.12 -16.76
CA PHE A 431 -14.81 11.83 -17.88
C PHE A 431 -14.68 13.35 -17.69
N VAL A 432 -13.44 13.85 -17.57
CA VAL A 432 -13.11 15.25 -17.23
C VAL A 432 -13.87 16.27 -18.09
N ASP A 433 -13.88 16.09 -19.42
CA ASP A 433 -14.61 16.96 -20.37
C ASP A 433 -16.13 16.99 -20.17
N LYS A 434 -16.71 15.92 -19.63
CA LYS A 434 -18.14 15.84 -19.29
C LYS A 434 -18.39 16.54 -17.97
N ALA A 435 -17.55 16.27 -16.97
CA ALA A 435 -17.63 16.86 -15.65
C ALA A 435 -17.49 18.39 -15.69
N GLU A 436 -16.51 18.93 -16.44
CA GLU A 436 -16.33 20.37 -16.62
C GLU A 436 -17.56 21.08 -17.22
N LYS A 437 -18.32 20.38 -18.07
CA LYS A 437 -19.55 20.91 -18.71
C LYS A 437 -20.77 20.81 -17.79
N SER A 438 -20.72 19.99 -16.75
CA SER A 438 -21.77 19.86 -15.73
C SER A 438 -21.52 20.70 -14.46
N LEU A 439 -20.38 21.39 -14.34
CA LEU A 439 -20.09 22.25 -13.19
C LEU A 439 -21.10 23.41 -13.09
N LYS A 440 -21.86 23.44 -12.01
CA LYS A 440 -22.80 24.51 -11.63
C LYS A 440 -22.24 25.26 -10.43
N GLN A 441 -22.34 26.58 -10.37
CA GLN A 441 -22.01 27.32 -9.15
C GLN A 441 -23.08 27.09 -8.08
N THR A 442 -22.68 26.99 -6.82
CA THR A 442 -23.59 26.77 -5.68
C THR A 442 -23.71 28.06 -4.86
N PRO A 443 -24.84 28.79 -4.91
CA PRO A 443 -25.01 30.02 -4.14
C PRO A 443 -24.77 29.81 -2.65
N HIS A 444 -24.20 30.81 -1.98
CA HIS A 444 -23.89 30.79 -0.54
C HIS A 444 -22.79 29.80 -0.10
N SER A 445 -22.18 29.06 -1.03
CA SER A 445 -20.91 28.37 -0.75
C SER A 445 -19.77 29.39 -0.65
N GLU A 446 -18.81 29.15 0.25
CA GLU A 446 -17.63 30.00 0.36
C GLU A 446 -16.41 29.31 0.98
N ILE A 447 -15.24 29.87 0.68
CA ILE A 447 -13.92 29.44 1.19
C ILE A 447 -13.23 30.63 1.86
N ILE A 448 -12.73 30.42 3.07
CA ILE A 448 -12.03 31.41 3.90
C ILE A 448 -10.69 30.81 4.34
N PHE A 449 -9.60 31.58 4.20
CA PHE A 449 -8.29 31.20 4.72
C PHE A 449 -7.95 32.00 5.98
N TYR A 450 -7.22 31.39 6.91
CA TYR A 450 -6.72 32.00 8.14
C TYR A 450 -5.20 31.92 8.17
N LYS A 451 -4.55 32.92 8.77
CA LYS A 451 -3.10 32.94 9.01
C LYS A 451 -2.83 33.07 10.51
N ASN A 452 -2.29 32.03 11.14
CA ASN A 452 -2.03 31.96 12.58
C ASN A 452 -3.28 32.38 13.42
N GLY A 453 -4.46 31.91 13.01
CA GLY A 453 -5.76 32.26 13.61
C GLY A 453 -6.40 33.56 13.12
N VAL A 454 -5.70 34.38 12.34
CA VAL A 454 -6.23 35.65 11.80
C VAL A 454 -6.93 35.40 10.47
N ASN A 455 -8.25 35.60 10.41
CA ASN A 455 -9.07 35.51 9.19
C ASN A 455 -8.50 36.45 8.09
N GLN A 456 -8.25 35.93 6.89
CA GLN A 456 -7.73 36.68 5.73
C GLN A 456 -8.83 37.19 4.78
N GLY A 457 -10.10 37.05 5.17
CA GLY A 457 -11.29 37.39 4.38
C GLY A 457 -11.75 36.24 3.47
N VAL A 458 -12.82 36.47 2.70
CA VAL A 458 -13.35 35.43 1.81
C VAL A 458 -12.51 35.30 0.54
N ALA A 459 -11.98 34.10 0.30
CA ALA A 459 -11.17 33.81 -0.87
C ALA A 459 -12.05 33.52 -2.09
N TYR A 460 -13.04 32.64 -1.95
CA TYR A 460 -13.96 32.28 -3.01
C TYR A 460 -15.38 32.27 -2.48
N LYS A 461 -16.32 32.72 -3.31
CA LYS A 461 -17.77 32.56 -3.12
C LYS A 461 -18.34 31.87 -4.35
N ASP A 462 -19.47 31.21 -4.17
CA ASP A 462 -20.26 30.58 -5.23
C ASP A 462 -19.40 29.60 -6.03
N ILE A 463 -18.70 28.72 -5.31
CA ILE A 463 -17.85 27.66 -5.87
C ILE A 463 -18.70 26.56 -6.52
N PHE A 464 -18.08 25.74 -7.36
CA PHE A 464 -18.80 24.72 -8.09
C PHE A 464 -19.36 23.60 -7.19
N GLU A 465 -20.49 23.02 -7.55
CA GLU A 465 -21.05 21.85 -6.90
C GLU A 465 -20.07 20.66 -7.00
N GLY A 466 -19.95 19.86 -5.94
CA GLY A 466 -19.12 18.66 -5.92
C GLY A 466 -18.56 18.32 -4.55
N VAL A 467 -17.92 17.15 -4.45
CA VAL A 467 -17.19 16.71 -3.25
C VAL A 467 -15.85 17.43 -3.16
N TYR A 468 -15.52 18.05 -2.03
CA TYR A 468 -14.25 18.79 -1.86
C TYR A 468 -13.32 18.13 -0.83
N PHE A 469 -12.09 17.87 -1.25
CA PHE A 469 -11.05 17.27 -0.42
C PHE A 469 -10.02 18.33 -0.03
N PRO A 470 -9.56 18.38 1.23
CA PRO A 470 -8.33 19.07 1.61
C PRO A 470 -7.19 18.65 0.68
N ALA A 471 -6.49 19.62 0.10
CA ALA A 471 -5.54 19.38 -0.97
C ALA A 471 -4.27 20.22 -0.82
N ILE A 472 -3.13 19.59 -1.09
CA ILE A 472 -1.80 20.14 -0.92
C ILE A 472 -1.04 19.99 -2.23
N SER A 473 -0.45 21.09 -2.71
CA SER A 473 0.44 21.05 -3.86
C SER A 473 1.75 21.80 -3.61
N LEU A 474 2.87 21.13 -3.90
CA LEU A 474 4.22 21.55 -3.53
C LEU A 474 5.11 21.67 -4.76
N TYR A 475 6.02 22.64 -4.74
CA TYR A 475 7.03 22.89 -5.77
C TYR A 475 8.42 22.87 -5.13
N LYS A 476 9.29 21.99 -5.65
CA LYS A 476 10.58 21.60 -5.05
C LYS A 476 10.43 21.09 -3.60
N SER A 477 11.54 20.99 -2.87
CA SER A 477 11.69 20.56 -1.47
C SER A 477 11.01 21.47 -0.43
N CYS A 478 9.71 21.72 -0.57
CA CYS A 478 8.87 22.25 0.49
C CYS A 478 8.30 21.09 1.31
N THR A 479 8.21 21.26 2.62
CA THR A 479 7.65 20.29 3.58
C THR A 479 6.50 20.95 4.31
N VAL A 480 5.33 20.30 4.33
CA VAL A 480 4.15 20.77 5.07
C VAL A 480 3.42 19.62 5.75
N SER A 481 2.79 19.90 6.89
CA SER A 481 2.07 18.91 7.70
C SER A 481 0.62 19.33 7.93
N ILE A 482 -0.33 18.43 7.66
CA ILE A 482 -1.77 18.69 7.78
C ILE A 482 -2.31 18.22 9.14
N ASN A 483 -3.17 19.05 9.74
CA ASN A 483 -3.91 18.74 10.95
C ASN A 483 -5.41 18.80 10.63
N PHE A 484 -6.06 17.64 10.60
CA PHE A 484 -7.50 17.51 10.35
C PHE A 484 -8.36 17.85 11.57
N GLY A 485 -7.76 18.07 12.74
CA GLY A 485 -8.45 18.30 14.01
C GLY A 485 -8.65 17.03 14.83
N PRO A 486 -9.41 17.10 15.95
CA PRO A 486 -10.08 18.31 16.47
C PRO A 486 -9.12 19.29 17.17
N CYS A 487 -7.91 18.85 17.52
CA CYS A 487 -6.93 19.63 18.28
C CYS A 487 -6.15 20.61 17.38
N PHE A 488 -6.75 21.76 17.08
CA PHE A 488 -6.13 22.85 16.31
C PHE A 488 -5.21 23.74 17.15
N LYS A 489 -4.20 24.32 16.51
CA LYS A 489 -3.31 25.32 17.13
C LYS A 489 -3.96 26.70 17.20
N TYR A 490 -4.74 27.05 16.17
CA TYR A 490 -5.43 28.32 16.04
C TYR A 490 -6.88 28.13 15.52
N PRO A 491 -7.76 27.47 16.29
CA PRO A 491 -9.16 27.26 15.89
C PRO A 491 -9.89 28.59 15.63
N PRO A 492 -10.73 28.67 14.58
CA PRO A 492 -11.63 29.79 14.33
C PRO A 492 -12.53 30.09 15.54
N LYS A 493 -12.85 31.37 15.72
CA LYS A 493 -13.71 31.87 16.83
C LYS A 493 -14.88 32.72 16.34
N ASP A 494 -14.92 32.95 15.04
CA ASP A 494 -15.81 33.82 14.29
C ASP A 494 -16.88 33.03 13.51
N LEU A 495 -16.69 31.71 13.33
CA LEU A 495 -17.56 30.82 12.55
C LEU A 495 -17.81 29.48 13.27
N THR A 496 -18.96 28.87 13.01
CA THR A 496 -19.23 27.47 13.39
C THR A 496 -18.69 26.52 12.32
N TYR A 497 -18.09 25.40 12.72
CA TYR A 497 -17.48 24.44 11.81
C TYR A 497 -17.41 23.04 12.45
N ARG A 498 -17.21 22.01 11.62
CA ARG A 498 -16.74 20.67 12.05
C ARG A 498 -15.26 20.48 11.68
N PRO A 499 -14.43 19.86 12.52
CA PRO A 499 -13.09 19.47 12.12
C PRO A 499 -13.16 18.42 11.00
N MET A 500 -12.22 18.45 10.05
CA MET A 500 -12.13 17.42 9.01
C MET A 500 -12.00 16.00 9.57
N SER A 501 -11.49 15.82 10.80
CA SER A 501 -11.43 14.52 11.48
C SER A 501 -12.76 13.77 11.53
N ASP A 502 -13.87 14.50 11.67
CA ASP A 502 -15.20 13.89 11.89
C ASP A 502 -15.74 13.24 10.61
N MET A 503 -15.19 13.57 9.44
CA MET A 503 -15.50 12.88 8.19
C MET A 503 -15.05 11.41 8.16
N GLY A 504 -14.12 10.98 9.02
CA GLY A 504 -13.67 9.59 9.08
C GLY A 504 -14.82 8.63 9.37
N TRP A 505 -15.42 8.75 10.55
CA TRP A 505 -16.63 8.00 10.90
C TRP A 505 -17.85 8.42 10.07
N GLY A 506 -17.97 9.70 9.69
CA GLY A 506 -19.07 10.17 8.85
C GLY A 506 -19.14 9.45 7.50
N ALA A 507 -18.02 9.31 6.79
CA ALA A 507 -17.96 8.62 5.51
C ALA A 507 -18.14 7.10 5.65
N VAL A 508 -17.58 6.46 6.68
CA VAL A 508 -17.81 5.03 6.94
C VAL A 508 -19.30 4.73 7.12
N VAL A 509 -20.04 5.61 7.81
CA VAL A 509 -21.51 5.49 7.94
C VAL A 509 -22.23 5.79 6.62
N GLU A 510 -21.94 6.91 5.94
CA GLU A 510 -22.61 7.24 4.66
C GLU A 510 -22.39 6.17 3.58
N HIS A 511 -21.17 5.62 3.45
CA HIS A 511 -20.88 4.54 2.50
C HIS A 511 -21.50 3.21 2.90
N THR A 512 -21.49 2.83 4.18
CA THR A 512 -22.15 1.58 4.64
C THR A 512 -23.67 1.65 4.39
N LEU A 513 -24.29 2.83 4.57
CA LEU A 513 -25.69 3.03 4.23
C LEU A 513 -25.95 2.96 2.71
N ALA A 514 -25.05 3.51 1.89
CA ALA A 514 -25.11 3.40 0.44
C ALA A 514 -24.96 1.95 -0.04
N ASP A 515 -24.02 1.19 0.54
CA ASP A 515 -23.81 -0.23 0.26
C ASP A 515 -25.06 -1.06 0.55
N VAL A 516 -25.67 -0.87 1.72
CA VAL A 516 -26.90 -1.58 2.13
C VAL A 516 -28.09 -1.20 1.25
N LEU A 517 -28.25 0.09 0.91
CA LEU A 517 -29.33 0.53 0.04
C LEU A 517 -29.20 -0.01 -1.39
N TYR A 518 -27.98 -0.08 -1.94
CA TYR A 518 -27.74 -0.72 -3.24
C TYR A 518 -28.22 -2.18 -3.25
N HIS A 519 -27.97 -2.95 -2.20
CA HIS A 519 -28.42 -4.35 -2.10
C HIS A 519 -29.95 -4.45 -2.02
N VAL A 520 -30.58 -3.60 -1.21
CA VAL A 520 -32.05 -3.55 -1.08
C VAL A 520 -32.71 -3.15 -2.40
N GLU A 521 -32.21 -2.11 -3.08
CA GLU A 521 -32.71 -1.69 -4.40
C GLU A 521 -32.54 -2.80 -5.45
N THR A 522 -31.37 -3.45 -5.49
CA THR A 522 -31.07 -4.52 -6.46
C THR A 522 -31.92 -5.78 -6.22
N GLU A 523 -32.25 -6.11 -4.96
CA GLU A 523 -33.16 -7.20 -4.63
C GLU A 523 -34.62 -6.87 -4.98
N VAL A 524 -35.10 -5.67 -4.64
CA VAL A 524 -36.49 -5.25 -4.86
C VAL A 524 -36.81 -5.05 -6.34
N ASP A 525 -35.90 -4.45 -7.11
CA ASP A 525 -36.10 -4.17 -8.54
C ASP A 525 -35.92 -5.43 -9.42
N GLY A 526 -35.70 -6.60 -8.81
CA GLY A 526 -35.54 -7.89 -9.47
C GLY A 526 -34.24 -8.03 -10.28
N ARG A 527 -33.36 -7.02 -10.26
CA ARG A 527 -32.10 -6.95 -11.03
C ARG A 527 -30.98 -7.78 -10.41
N ARG A 528 -31.27 -9.02 -10.00
CA ARG A 528 -30.21 -10.01 -9.80
C ARG A 528 -29.41 -10.11 -11.09
N SER A 529 -28.10 -9.91 -11.02
CA SER A 529 -27.15 -10.24 -12.09
C SER A 529 -27.54 -11.61 -12.66
N PRO A 530 -27.74 -11.73 -13.99
CA PRO A 530 -28.40 -12.90 -14.56
C PRO A 530 -27.65 -14.17 -14.16
N PRO A 531 -28.37 -15.27 -13.82
CA PRO A 531 -27.72 -16.50 -13.38
C PRO A 531 -26.72 -16.94 -14.45
N TRP A 532 -25.47 -17.09 -14.05
CA TRP A 532 -24.39 -17.43 -14.95
C TRP A 532 -24.51 -18.91 -15.34
N GLU A 533 -25.23 -19.17 -16.43
CA GLU A 533 -25.28 -20.50 -17.06
C GLU A 533 -23.88 -20.87 -17.61
N PRO A 534 -23.50 -22.18 -17.55
CA PRO A 534 -22.10 -22.61 -17.49
C PRO A 534 -21.32 -22.68 -18.82
#